data_AF-A0A640XQ95-F1
#
_entry.id   AF-A0A640XQ95-F1
#
_cell.length_a   1.000
_cell.length_b   1.000
_cell.length_c   1.000
_cell.angle_alpha   90.00
_cell.angle_beta   90.00
_cell.angle_gamma   90.00
#
_symmetry.space_group_name_H-M   'P 1'
#
loop_
_entity.id
_entity.type
_entity.pdbx_description
1 polymer ?
#
loop_
_entity_poly.entity_id
_entity_poly.type
_entity_poly.pdbx_seq_one_letter_code
_entity_poly.pdbx_strand_id
1 'polypeptide(L)'
;MYPSKPWNKNWWTIGLFVIGISILFVMVIWNTENAKQPASVNEIKPGELTPYDHLIEARKALMDGYKPDEDPFKTSWGRVYDARIHLEAIKQDSPEYAEAQRLMDEVMRREAEMERASVIQTQKYLKKQREEVMGKLERYFVGKDMYVHVELEGEEATILRMEYMFWSRPLVYQVVNGTGFLPALKNLGFKKVIFDATHDYSWTYDLEGNTEE
;
A
#
# COMPACT_ATOMS: atom_id res chain seq x y z
N MET A 1 -46.26 35.50 27.22
CA MET A 1 -44.86 35.83 26.89
C MET A 1 -43.99 34.66 27.35
N TYR A 2 -43.54 33.82 26.42
CA TYR A 2 -42.59 32.74 26.72
C TYR A 2 -41.17 33.23 26.40
N PRO A 3 -40.20 33.12 27.32
CA PRO A 3 -38.83 33.51 27.03
C PRO A 3 -38.19 32.50 26.08
N SER A 4 -37.86 32.95 24.87
CA SER A 4 -37.05 32.22 23.91
C SER A 4 -35.64 32.01 24.48
N LYS A 5 -35.23 30.75 24.66
CA LYS A 5 -33.85 30.39 25.03
C LYS A 5 -32.88 30.77 23.90
N PRO A 6 -31.72 31.38 24.21
CA PRO A 6 -30.73 31.75 23.19
C PRO A 6 -30.07 30.49 22.61
N TRP A 7 -30.25 30.32 21.31
CA TRP A 7 -29.73 29.24 20.50
C TRP A 7 -28.32 29.59 20.03
N ASN A 8 -27.33 29.54 20.92
CA ASN A 8 -25.93 29.69 20.49
C ASN A 8 -24.97 29.16 21.56
N LYS A 9 -24.48 27.91 21.42
CA LYS A 9 -23.34 27.43 22.23
C LYS A 9 -22.57 26.19 21.77
N ASN A 10 -22.76 25.66 20.55
CA ASN A 10 -22.05 24.44 20.09
C ASN A 10 -21.23 24.62 18.80
N TRP A 11 -20.69 25.81 18.53
CA TRP A 11 -19.73 25.98 17.42
C TRP A 11 -18.29 25.56 17.79
N TRP A 12 -17.94 25.55 19.08
CA TRP A 12 -16.60 25.15 19.55
C TRP A 12 -16.35 23.63 19.50
N THR A 13 -17.40 22.81 19.57
CA THR A 13 -17.27 21.35 19.42
C THR A 13 -16.89 20.95 18.00
N ILE A 14 -17.20 21.76 16.98
CA ILE A 14 -16.91 21.48 15.56
C ILE A 14 -15.41 21.67 15.26
N GLY A 15 -14.74 22.63 15.91
CA GLY A 15 -13.28 22.84 15.74
C GLY A 15 -12.41 21.66 16.24
N LEU A 16 -12.91 20.85 17.18
CA LEU A 16 -12.23 19.65 17.67
C LEU A 16 -12.36 18.43 16.74
N PHE A 17 -13.22 18.46 15.72
CA PHE A 17 -13.38 17.36 14.75
C PHE A 17 -12.19 17.27 13.77
N VAL A 18 -11.50 18.37 13.50
CA VAL A 18 -10.42 18.42 12.50
C VAL A 18 -9.12 17.78 13.01
N ILE A 19 -8.82 17.92 14.30
CA ILE A 19 -7.54 17.49 14.88
C ILE A 19 -7.48 15.97 15.09
N GLY A 20 -8.60 15.33 15.44
CA GLY A 20 -8.63 13.91 15.77
C GLY A 20 -8.34 12.97 14.59
N ILE A 21 -8.80 13.32 13.39
CA ILE A 21 -8.59 12.52 12.18
C ILE A 21 -7.13 12.62 11.71
N SER A 22 -6.51 13.80 11.78
CA SER A 22 -5.11 13.98 11.38
C SER A 22 -4.13 13.17 12.25
N ILE A 23 -4.40 13.01 13.56
CA ILE A 23 -3.54 12.23 14.47
C ILE A 23 -3.56 10.73 14.11
N LEU A 24 -4.71 10.17 13.74
CA LEU A 24 -4.82 8.76 13.34
C LEU A 24 -4.04 8.46 12.06
N PHE A 25 -3.95 9.42 11.14
CA PHE A 25 -3.18 9.27 9.89
C PHE A 25 -1.67 9.41 10.10
N VAL A 26 -1.21 10.30 10.99
CA VAL A 26 0.22 10.41 11.34
C VAL A 26 0.75 9.10 11.94
N MET A 27 -0.04 8.40 12.79
CA MET A 27 0.40 7.13 13.36
C MET A 27 0.51 5.98 12.35
N VAL A 28 -0.31 5.97 11.29
CA VAL A 28 -0.23 4.94 10.24
C VAL A 28 0.98 5.17 9.33
N ILE A 29 1.29 6.44 9.00
CA ILE A 29 2.44 6.79 8.16
C ILE A 29 3.77 6.56 8.91
N TRP A 30 3.87 6.86 10.21
CA TRP A 30 5.13 6.68 10.94
C TRP A 30 5.56 5.20 11.07
N ASN A 31 4.63 4.26 10.93
CA ASN A 31 4.95 2.84 11.06
C ASN A 31 5.64 2.26 9.81
N THR A 32 5.60 2.95 8.66
CA THR A 32 6.21 2.47 7.41
C THR A 32 7.68 2.88 7.25
N GLU A 33 8.12 3.97 7.90
CA GLU A 33 9.51 4.45 7.83
C GLU A 33 10.51 3.57 8.60
N ASN A 34 10.04 2.67 9.46
CA ASN A 34 10.90 1.77 10.25
C ASN A 34 11.24 0.44 9.56
N ALA A 35 10.92 0.28 8.27
CA ALA A 35 11.43 -0.82 7.46
C ALA A 35 12.93 -0.61 7.20
N LYS A 36 13.75 -1.00 8.19
CA LYS A 36 15.21 -1.04 8.11
C LYS A 36 15.61 -1.76 6.82
N GLN A 37 16.28 -1.05 5.91
CA GLN A 37 17.00 -1.69 4.81
C GLN A 37 17.92 -2.78 5.40
N PRO A 38 17.92 -4.01 4.85
CA PRO A 38 18.79 -5.05 5.34
C PRO A 38 20.26 -4.60 5.22
N ALA A 39 20.99 -4.78 6.32
CA ALA A 39 22.38 -4.41 6.46
C ALA A 39 23.29 -5.13 5.44
N SER A 40 24.23 -4.35 4.91
CA SER A 40 25.44 -4.74 4.16
C SER A 40 25.23 -5.65 2.95
N VAL A 41 25.01 -5.04 1.79
CA VAL A 41 25.52 -5.56 0.52
C VAL A 41 27.04 -5.59 0.66
N ASN A 42 27.64 -6.79 0.75
CA ASN A 42 29.08 -6.91 0.57
C ASN A 42 29.40 -6.36 -0.82
N GLU A 43 30.28 -5.37 -0.90
CA GLU A 43 30.65 -4.70 -2.14
C GLU A 43 31.28 -5.73 -3.09
N ILE A 44 30.49 -6.19 -4.07
CA ILE A 44 30.97 -7.09 -5.12
C ILE A 44 31.98 -6.28 -5.94
N LYS A 45 33.21 -6.79 -6.08
CA LYS A 45 34.26 -6.20 -6.93
C LYS A 45 34.37 -6.98 -8.23
N PRO A 46 33.48 -6.75 -9.22
CA PRO A 46 33.41 -7.56 -10.44
C PRO A 46 34.62 -7.40 -11.37
N GLY A 47 35.52 -6.44 -11.14
CA GLY A 47 36.66 -6.19 -12.03
C GLY A 47 37.84 -7.16 -11.88
N GLU A 48 37.86 -8.02 -10.88
CA GLU A 48 39.03 -8.86 -10.53
C GLU A 48 38.87 -10.34 -10.90
N LEU A 49 37.66 -10.77 -11.30
CA LEU A 49 37.34 -12.17 -11.54
C LEU A 49 37.45 -12.54 -13.02
N THR A 50 37.83 -13.78 -13.30
CA THR A 50 37.76 -14.32 -14.66
C THR A 50 36.31 -14.64 -15.04
N PRO A 51 35.95 -14.73 -16.33
CA PRO A 51 34.62 -15.18 -16.75
C PRO A 51 34.17 -16.50 -16.12
N TYR A 52 35.12 -17.43 -15.92
CA TYR A 52 34.89 -18.69 -15.24
C TYR A 52 34.56 -18.52 -13.75
N ASP A 53 35.30 -17.67 -13.04
CA ASP A 53 35.03 -17.40 -11.61
C ASP A 53 33.69 -16.69 -11.42
N HIS A 54 33.34 -15.78 -12.33
CA HIS A 54 32.01 -15.17 -12.38
C HIS A 54 30.91 -16.23 -12.51
N LEU A 55 31.08 -17.21 -13.39
CA LEU A 55 30.11 -18.28 -13.56
C LEU A 55 29.95 -19.14 -12.28
N ILE A 56 31.06 -19.40 -11.57
CA ILE A 56 31.04 -20.14 -10.30
C ILE A 56 30.30 -19.35 -9.23
N GLU A 57 30.65 -18.08 -9.02
CA GLU A 57 29.99 -17.26 -8.01
C GLU A 57 28.52 -17.02 -8.33
N ALA A 58 28.14 -16.91 -9.60
CA ALA A 58 26.73 -16.85 -10.01
C ALA A 58 25.95 -18.11 -9.63
N ARG A 59 26.49 -19.31 -9.91
CA ARG A 59 25.87 -20.58 -9.52
C ARG A 59 25.73 -20.68 -8.00
N LYS A 60 26.78 -20.34 -7.28
CA LYS A 60 26.80 -20.34 -5.82
C LYS A 60 25.76 -19.38 -5.26
N ALA A 61 25.64 -18.17 -5.81
CA ALA A 61 24.63 -17.19 -5.41
C ALA A 61 23.19 -17.69 -5.67
N LEU A 62 22.95 -18.37 -6.79
CA LEU A 62 21.64 -18.99 -7.10
C LEU A 62 21.29 -20.17 -6.19
N MET A 63 22.28 -20.90 -5.68
CA MET A 63 22.08 -22.04 -4.79
C MET A 63 22.01 -21.63 -3.31
N ASP A 64 22.76 -20.60 -2.93
CA ASP A 64 22.88 -20.18 -1.54
C ASP A 64 21.54 -19.68 -1.02
N GLY A 65 20.99 -20.42 -0.06
CA GLY A 65 19.69 -20.13 0.54
C GLY A 65 18.50 -20.43 -0.36
N TYR A 66 18.65 -20.98 -1.57
CA TYR A 66 17.49 -21.30 -2.41
C TYR A 66 16.70 -22.48 -1.84
N LYS A 67 15.43 -22.23 -1.52
CA LYS A 67 14.48 -23.24 -1.00
C LYS A 67 13.13 -22.99 -1.68
N PRO A 68 12.81 -23.74 -2.74
CA PRO A 68 11.51 -23.61 -3.40
C PRO A 68 10.40 -24.09 -2.45
N ASP A 69 9.31 -23.36 -2.42
CA ASP A 69 8.06 -23.73 -1.76
C ASP A 69 6.92 -23.63 -2.78
N GLU A 70 5.83 -24.37 -2.57
CA GLU A 70 4.63 -24.23 -3.40
C GLU A 70 4.01 -22.84 -3.25
N ASP A 71 4.18 -22.24 -2.07
CA ASP A 71 3.79 -20.86 -1.78
C ASP A 71 4.95 -19.89 -2.12
N PRO A 72 4.80 -19.01 -3.13
CA PRO A 72 5.82 -18.02 -3.50
C PRO A 72 6.24 -17.09 -2.35
N PHE A 73 5.39 -16.92 -1.32
CA PHE A 73 5.71 -16.12 -0.13
C PHE A 73 6.66 -16.82 0.85
N LYS A 74 6.79 -18.15 0.76
CA LYS A 74 7.68 -18.96 1.60
C LYS A 74 8.96 -19.38 0.87
N THR A 75 8.97 -19.26 -0.46
CA THR A 75 10.16 -19.51 -1.27
C THR A 75 11.28 -18.58 -0.85
N SER A 76 12.43 -19.19 -0.54
CA SER A 76 13.68 -18.46 -0.42
C SER A 76 14.36 -18.46 -1.78
N TRP A 77 14.51 -17.30 -2.39
CA TRP A 77 14.94 -17.14 -3.79
C TRP A 77 16.45 -17.25 -4.01
N GLY A 78 17.22 -17.28 -2.92
CA GLY A 78 18.67 -17.20 -2.92
C GLY A 78 19.17 -15.78 -3.22
N ARG A 79 20.46 -15.63 -3.56
CA ARG A 79 21.06 -14.33 -3.89
C ARG A 79 20.94 -14.01 -5.39
N VAL A 80 19.70 -13.85 -5.86
CA VAL A 80 19.39 -13.65 -7.29
C VAL A 80 20.09 -12.40 -7.87
N TYR A 81 20.11 -11.30 -7.12
CA TYR A 81 20.76 -10.05 -7.54
C TYR A 81 22.28 -10.22 -7.73
N ASP A 82 22.97 -10.86 -6.78
CA ASP A 82 24.40 -11.15 -6.87
C ASP A 82 24.70 -12.03 -8.09
N ALA A 83 23.87 -13.06 -8.31
CA ALA A 83 24.01 -13.93 -9.46
C ALA A 83 23.91 -13.14 -10.78
N ARG A 84 22.94 -12.24 -10.91
CA ARG A 84 22.79 -11.37 -12.08
C ARG A 84 24.06 -10.55 -12.34
N ILE A 85 24.60 -9.88 -11.31
CA ILE A 85 25.82 -9.07 -11.43
C ILE A 85 26.98 -9.91 -11.97
N HIS A 86 27.17 -11.12 -11.43
CA HIS A 86 28.25 -11.98 -11.91
C HIS A 86 28.04 -12.46 -13.35
N LEU A 87 26.80 -12.79 -13.74
CA LEU A 87 26.49 -13.23 -15.11
C LEU A 87 26.62 -12.10 -16.14
N GLU A 88 26.23 -10.87 -15.80
CA GLU A 88 26.38 -9.68 -16.67
C GLU A 88 27.84 -9.30 -16.93
N ALA A 89 28.76 -9.65 -16.02
CA ALA A 89 30.19 -9.41 -16.19
C ALA A 89 30.87 -10.37 -17.18
N ILE A 90 30.23 -11.47 -17.55
CA ILE A 90 30.77 -12.45 -18.52
C ILE A 90 30.60 -11.90 -19.93
N LYS A 91 31.73 -11.71 -20.64
CA LYS A 91 31.75 -11.18 -22.01
C LYS A 91 31.18 -12.18 -23.02
N GLN A 92 30.59 -11.66 -24.10
CA GLN A 92 29.95 -12.47 -25.15
C GLN A 92 30.90 -13.38 -25.92
N ASP A 93 32.18 -13.02 -25.99
CA ASP A 93 33.24 -13.77 -26.65
C ASP A 93 33.86 -14.86 -25.77
N SER A 94 33.46 -14.96 -24.50
CA SER A 94 33.96 -15.97 -23.57
C SER A 94 33.29 -17.33 -23.84
N PRO A 95 34.01 -18.45 -23.64
CA PRO A 95 33.42 -19.78 -23.78
C PRO A 95 32.31 -20.08 -22.76
N GLU A 96 32.30 -19.38 -21.62
CA GLU A 96 31.28 -19.49 -20.57
C GLU A 96 29.96 -18.79 -20.91
N TYR A 97 29.95 -17.88 -21.90
CA TYR A 97 28.80 -17.03 -22.18
C TYR A 97 27.50 -17.80 -22.46
N ALA A 98 27.59 -18.92 -23.20
CA ALA A 98 26.42 -19.74 -23.51
C ALA A 98 25.75 -20.31 -22.25
N GLU A 99 26.54 -20.70 -21.25
CA GLU A 99 26.03 -21.19 -19.98
C GLU A 99 25.58 -20.04 -19.08
N ALA A 100 26.27 -18.90 -19.13
CA ALA A 100 25.86 -17.70 -18.43
C ALA A 100 24.46 -17.23 -18.87
N GLN A 101 24.16 -17.29 -20.16
CA GLN A 101 22.82 -16.97 -20.69
C GLN A 101 21.74 -17.91 -20.16
N ARG A 102 22.02 -19.22 -20.07
CA ARG A 102 21.06 -20.18 -19.47
C ARG A 102 20.77 -19.87 -17.99
N LEU A 103 21.80 -19.49 -17.24
CA LEU A 103 21.61 -19.08 -15.84
C LEU A 103 20.92 -17.72 -15.73
N MET A 104 21.10 -16.84 -16.72
CA MET A 104 20.40 -15.57 -16.79
C MET A 104 18.89 -15.76 -16.99
N ASP A 105 18.49 -16.72 -17.83
CA ASP A 105 17.07 -17.07 -17.99
C ASP A 105 16.43 -17.51 -16.65
N GLU A 106 17.16 -18.27 -15.83
CA GLU A 106 16.73 -18.68 -14.50
C GLU A 106 16.66 -17.49 -13.52
N VAL A 107 17.64 -16.57 -13.56
CA VAL A 107 17.59 -15.30 -12.81
C VAL A 107 16.34 -14.51 -13.18
N MET A 108 16.09 -14.28 -14.47
CA MET A 108 14.94 -13.52 -14.96
C MET A 108 13.62 -14.17 -14.54
N ARG A 109 13.53 -15.51 -14.62
CA ARG A 109 12.35 -16.25 -14.15
C ARG A 109 12.09 -16.01 -12.67
N ARG A 110 13.11 -16.11 -11.81
CA ARG A 110 12.98 -15.87 -10.37
C ARG A 110 12.63 -14.42 -10.06
N GLU A 111 13.25 -13.45 -10.73
CA GLU A 111 12.93 -12.02 -10.55
C GLU A 111 11.46 -11.74 -10.88
N ALA A 112 10.94 -12.31 -11.98
CA ALA A 112 9.53 -12.18 -12.34
C ALA A 112 8.59 -12.81 -11.30
N GLU A 113 8.96 -13.96 -10.72
CA GLU A 113 8.18 -14.60 -9.65
C GLU A 113 8.22 -13.80 -8.34
N MET A 114 9.39 -13.26 -7.97
CA MET A 114 9.56 -12.36 -6.84
C MET A 114 8.72 -11.09 -6.99
N GLU A 115 8.70 -10.49 -8.19
CA GLU A 115 7.89 -9.31 -8.48
C GLU A 115 6.40 -9.61 -8.32
N ARG A 116 5.90 -10.71 -8.92
CA ARG A 116 4.50 -11.13 -8.77
C ARG A 116 4.13 -11.35 -7.30
N ALA A 117 4.98 -12.05 -6.54
CA ALA A 117 4.77 -12.24 -5.12
C ALA A 117 4.72 -10.89 -4.39
N SER A 118 5.66 -9.98 -4.64
CA SER A 118 5.69 -8.66 -4.01
C SER A 118 4.43 -7.82 -4.27
N VAL A 119 3.88 -7.88 -5.48
CA VAL A 119 2.63 -7.19 -5.84
C VAL A 119 1.46 -7.75 -5.04
N ILE A 120 1.31 -9.08 -4.99
CA ILE A 120 0.24 -9.73 -4.23
C ILE A 120 0.38 -9.45 -2.73
N GLN A 121 1.61 -9.44 -2.20
CA GLN A 121 1.86 -9.10 -0.80
C GLN A 121 1.47 -7.66 -0.50
N THR A 122 1.84 -6.74 -1.39
CA THR A 122 1.47 -5.32 -1.29
C THR A 122 -0.04 -5.13 -1.32
N GLN A 123 -0.73 -5.81 -2.23
CA GLN A 123 -2.20 -5.80 -2.31
C GLN A 123 -2.85 -6.32 -1.02
N LYS A 124 -2.42 -7.48 -0.50
CA LYS A 124 -2.90 -8.03 0.78
C LYS A 124 -2.65 -7.08 1.94
N TYR A 125 -1.46 -6.48 2.01
CA TYR A 125 -1.13 -5.51 3.04
C TYR A 125 -2.02 -4.27 2.98
N LEU A 126 -2.18 -3.68 1.79
CA LEU A 126 -3.03 -2.51 1.59
C LEU A 126 -4.50 -2.82 1.87
N LYS A 127 -5.00 -4.00 1.48
CA LYS A 127 -6.36 -4.44 1.81
C LYS A 127 -6.58 -4.48 3.31
N LYS A 128 -5.66 -5.10 4.07
CA LYS A 128 -5.72 -5.14 5.53
C LYS A 128 -5.67 -3.73 6.16
N GLN A 129 -4.82 -2.83 5.66
CA GLN A 129 -4.79 -1.44 6.14
C GLN A 129 -6.14 -0.73 5.94
N ARG A 130 -6.81 -0.99 4.82
CA ARG A 130 -8.12 -0.40 4.53
C ARG A 130 -9.23 -0.97 5.42
N GLU A 131 -9.20 -2.27 5.72
CA GLU A 131 -10.07 -2.90 6.72
C GLU A 131 -9.88 -2.29 8.13
N GLU A 132 -8.62 -2.05 8.54
CA GLU A 132 -8.33 -1.37 9.82
C GLU A 132 -8.87 0.06 9.85
N VAL A 133 -8.78 0.79 8.73
CA VAL A 133 -9.28 2.16 8.58
C VAL A 133 -10.81 2.19 8.60
N MET A 134 -11.48 1.27 7.91
CA MET A 134 -12.93 1.09 7.96
C MET A 134 -13.41 0.97 9.41
N GLY A 135 -12.84 0.05 10.19
CA GLY A 135 -13.22 -0.13 11.60
C GLY A 135 -12.88 1.06 12.50
N LYS A 136 -11.83 1.84 12.18
CA LYS A 136 -11.52 3.09 12.89
C LYS A 136 -12.54 4.19 12.56
N LEU A 137 -12.95 4.32 11.31
CA LEU A 137 -13.96 5.30 10.88
C LEU A 137 -15.30 5.02 11.53
N GLU A 138 -15.76 3.78 11.50
CA GLU A 138 -17.02 3.38 12.13
C GLU A 138 -17.03 3.74 13.62
N ARG A 139 -15.99 3.33 14.37
CA ARG A 139 -15.85 3.69 15.79
C ARG A 139 -15.78 5.19 16.03
N TYR A 140 -15.11 5.93 15.15
CA TYR A 140 -15.02 7.38 15.25
C TYR A 140 -16.40 8.04 15.15
N PHE A 141 -17.19 7.67 14.15
CA PHE A 141 -18.54 8.24 13.97
C PHE A 141 -19.50 7.81 15.07
N VAL A 142 -19.48 6.54 15.49
CA VAL A 142 -20.29 6.07 16.63
C VAL A 142 -19.96 6.84 17.90
N GLY A 143 -18.67 7.10 18.18
CA GLY A 143 -18.24 7.93 19.31
C GLY A 143 -18.67 9.41 19.24
N LYS A 144 -19.26 9.83 18.12
CA LYS A 144 -19.85 11.16 17.89
C LYS A 144 -21.38 11.11 17.78
N ASP A 145 -22.00 10.02 18.25
CA ASP A 145 -23.43 9.76 18.14
C ASP A 145 -23.93 9.75 16.68
N MET A 146 -23.05 9.40 15.74
CA MET A 146 -23.36 9.22 14.32
C MET A 146 -23.27 7.73 13.97
N TYR A 147 -24.41 7.08 13.77
CA TYR A 147 -24.48 5.67 13.37
C TYR A 147 -24.17 5.52 11.87
N VAL A 148 -22.90 5.71 11.51
CA VAL A 148 -22.40 5.51 10.15
C VAL A 148 -21.99 4.07 10.00
N HIS A 149 -22.61 3.36 9.05
CA HIS A 149 -22.17 2.03 8.63
C HIS A 149 -21.08 2.19 7.57
N VAL A 150 -19.95 1.51 7.73
CA VAL A 150 -18.81 1.65 6.81
C VAL A 150 -18.50 0.31 6.17
N GLU A 151 -18.51 0.28 4.85
CA GLU A 151 -18.25 -0.91 4.06
C GLU A 151 -17.10 -0.69 3.07
N LEU A 152 -16.46 -1.79 2.70
CA LEU A 152 -15.45 -1.84 1.67
C LEU A 152 -15.97 -2.65 0.48
N GLU A 153 -15.94 -2.08 -0.72
CA GLU A 153 -16.35 -2.78 -1.94
C GLU A 153 -15.16 -3.07 -2.88
N GLY A 154 -15.38 -4.06 -3.75
CA GLY A 154 -14.40 -4.58 -4.71
C GLY A 154 -13.51 -5.68 -4.13
N GLU A 155 -12.96 -6.51 -5.00
CA GLU A 155 -12.06 -7.63 -4.62
C GLU A 155 -10.89 -7.16 -3.76
N GLU A 156 -10.32 -6.02 -4.17
CA GLU A 156 -9.23 -5.34 -3.49
C GLU A 156 -9.68 -4.37 -2.40
N ALA A 157 -10.97 -4.24 -2.05
CA ALA A 157 -11.45 -3.26 -1.04
C ALA A 157 -11.05 -1.80 -1.35
N THR A 158 -11.10 -1.38 -2.62
CA THR A 158 -10.65 -0.05 -3.09
C THR A 158 -11.73 1.03 -3.03
N ILE A 159 -12.96 0.65 -2.71
CA ILE A 159 -14.10 1.55 -2.62
C ILE A 159 -14.54 1.61 -1.16
N LEU A 160 -14.59 2.80 -0.58
CA LEU A 160 -15.12 3.02 0.76
C LEU A 160 -16.55 3.53 0.64
N ARG A 161 -17.53 2.76 1.13
CA ARG A 161 -18.92 3.22 1.27
C ARG A 161 -19.18 3.57 2.73
N MET A 162 -19.82 4.71 2.95
CA MET A 162 -20.24 5.20 4.26
C MET A 162 -21.74 5.48 4.22
N GLU A 163 -22.53 4.65 4.85
CA GLU A 163 -23.98 4.78 4.87
C GLU A 163 -24.43 5.50 6.14
N TYR A 164 -25.23 6.56 5.98
CA TYR A 164 -25.77 7.31 7.10
C TYR A 164 -27.00 8.11 6.67
N MET A 165 -28.12 7.88 7.36
CA MET A 165 -29.41 8.51 7.05
C MET A 165 -29.36 10.04 7.02
N PHE A 166 -28.44 10.68 7.75
CA PHE A 166 -28.34 12.13 7.83
C PHE A 166 -27.16 12.71 7.04
N TRP A 167 -26.59 11.95 6.08
CA TRP A 167 -25.70 12.58 5.12
C TRP A 167 -26.43 13.71 4.40
N SER A 168 -25.83 14.89 4.45
CA SER A 168 -26.29 16.08 3.76
C SER A 168 -25.10 16.73 3.08
N ARG A 169 -25.36 17.49 2.01
CA ARG A 169 -24.28 18.18 1.27
C ARG A 169 -23.37 19.01 2.19
N PRO A 170 -23.89 19.80 3.17
CA PRO A 170 -23.02 20.53 4.10
C PRO A 170 -22.13 19.61 4.96
N LEU A 171 -22.68 18.51 5.47
CA LEU A 171 -21.94 17.55 6.29
C LEU A 171 -20.85 16.84 5.49
N VAL A 172 -21.18 16.36 4.29
CA VAL A 172 -20.20 15.73 3.37
C VAL A 172 -19.09 16.72 3.02
N TYR A 173 -19.44 17.97 2.70
CA TYR A 173 -18.46 19.02 2.42
C TYR A 173 -17.51 19.27 3.61
N GLN A 174 -18.02 19.25 4.85
CA GLN A 174 -17.20 19.39 6.06
C GLN A 174 -16.24 18.22 6.25
N VAL A 175 -16.70 16.98 6.04
CA VAL A 175 -15.85 15.78 6.13
C VAL A 175 -14.73 15.85 5.10
N VAL A 176 -15.09 16.11 3.85
CA VAL A 176 -14.17 16.10 2.70
C VAL A 176 -13.13 17.22 2.78
N ASN A 177 -13.55 18.46 3.04
CA ASN A 177 -12.65 19.62 2.98
C ASN A 177 -12.03 19.98 4.34
N GLY A 178 -12.66 19.57 5.45
CA GLY A 178 -12.25 20.01 6.78
C GLY A 178 -11.10 19.20 7.38
N THR A 179 -10.77 18.02 6.86
CA THR A 179 -9.99 17.02 7.64
C THR A 179 -8.83 16.36 6.88
N GLY A 180 -8.61 16.72 5.61
CA GLY A 180 -7.66 16.00 4.75
C GLY A 180 -8.10 14.56 4.44
N PHE A 181 -9.39 14.25 4.60
CA PHE A 181 -9.96 12.91 4.45
C PHE A 181 -9.64 12.27 3.09
N LEU A 182 -9.93 12.96 1.99
CA LEU A 182 -9.73 12.40 0.65
C LEU A 182 -8.26 12.14 0.30
N PRO A 183 -7.31 13.09 0.52
CA PRO A 183 -5.88 12.80 0.34
C PRO A 183 -5.41 11.59 1.15
N ALA A 184 -5.90 11.45 2.38
CA ALA A 184 -5.49 10.38 3.27
C ALA A 184 -6.00 9.00 2.81
N LEU A 185 -7.25 8.94 2.32
CA LEU A 185 -7.77 7.73 1.68
C LEU A 185 -7.07 7.40 0.36
N LYS A 186 -6.76 8.42 -0.46
CA LYS A 186 -5.99 8.23 -1.69
C LYS A 186 -4.62 7.63 -1.41
N ASN A 187 -3.92 8.11 -0.38
CA ASN A 187 -2.62 7.58 0.03
C ASN A 187 -2.68 6.13 0.53
N LEU A 188 -3.85 5.65 0.97
CA LEU A 188 -4.08 4.26 1.35
C LEU A 188 -4.50 3.36 0.17
N GLY A 189 -4.55 3.90 -1.05
CA GLY A 189 -4.92 3.16 -2.25
C GLY A 189 -6.44 3.04 -2.46
N PHE A 190 -7.26 3.85 -1.78
CA PHE A 190 -8.67 3.96 -2.14
C PHE A 190 -8.82 4.67 -3.50
N LYS A 191 -9.70 4.12 -4.33
CA LYS A 191 -10.04 4.65 -5.66
C LYS A 191 -11.31 5.49 -5.63
N LYS A 192 -12.21 5.19 -4.71
CA LYS A 192 -13.53 5.82 -4.65
C LYS A 192 -14.04 5.88 -3.21
N VAL A 193 -14.76 6.95 -2.90
CA VAL A 193 -15.50 7.11 -1.66
C VAL A 193 -16.95 7.45 -1.98
N ILE A 194 -17.89 6.77 -1.33
CA ILE A 194 -19.32 6.96 -1.51
C ILE A 194 -19.93 7.29 -0.14
N PHE A 195 -20.54 8.46 -0.02
CA PHE A 195 -21.40 8.82 1.10
C PHE A 195 -22.84 8.55 0.70
N ASP A 196 -23.49 7.58 1.34
CA ASP A 196 -24.81 7.08 0.95
C ASP A 196 -25.87 7.42 1.99
N ALA A 197 -26.85 8.25 1.63
CA ALA A 197 -27.95 8.66 2.51
C ALA A 197 -29.12 7.67 2.54
N THR A 198 -28.87 6.38 2.28
CA THR A 198 -29.76 5.21 2.40
C THR A 198 -31.05 5.23 1.57
N HIS A 199 -31.58 6.38 1.14
CA HIS A 199 -32.89 6.45 0.48
C HIS A 199 -33.03 7.44 -0.69
N ASP A 200 -32.22 8.51 -0.80
CA ASP A 200 -32.49 9.53 -1.82
C ASP A 200 -31.26 10.12 -2.53
N TYR A 201 -30.08 10.10 -1.91
CA TYR A 201 -28.90 10.76 -2.46
C TYR A 201 -27.61 10.05 -2.06
N SER A 202 -26.64 10.08 -2.96
CA SER A 202 -25.26 9.73 -2.64
C SER A 202 -24.30 10.78 -3.19
N TRP A 203 -23.17 10.93 -2.52
CA TRP A 203 -22.05 11.75 -2.98
C TRP A 203 -20.86 10.84 -3.23
N THR A 204 -20.44 10.78 -4.49
CA THR A 204 -19.30 9.95 -4.90
C THR A 204 -18.11 10.84 -5.22
N TYR A 205 -16.94 10.46 -4.69
CA TYR A 205 -15.66 11.10 -4.97
C TYR A 205 -14.74 10.07 -5.60
N ASP A 206 -14.30 10.34 -6.84
CA ASP A 206 -13.24 9.60 -7.51
C ASP A 206 -11.88 10.11 -7.00
N LEU A 207 -11.02 9.20 -6.57
CA LEU A 207 -9.70 9.50 -6.02
C LEU A 207 -8.57 9.20 -7.01
N GLU A 208 -8.84 8.45 -8.09
CA GLU A 208 -7.85 8.10 -9.11
C GLU A 208 -7.46 9.31 -9.98
N GLY A 209 -8.27 10.37 -9.97
CA GLY A 209 -7.93 11.64 -10.62
C GLY A 209 -8.31 11.70 -12.10
N ASN A 210 -9.28 10.89 -12.54
CA ASN A 210 -10.01 11.20 -13.77
C ASN A 210 -11.04 12.31 -13.46
N THR A 211 -10.56 13.52 -13.21
CA THR A 211 -11.38 14.71 -13.40
C THR A 211 -11.57 14.84 -14.90
N GLU A 212 -12.68 14.31 -15.42
CA GLU A 212 -13.26 14.91 -16.63
C GLU A 212 -13.54 16.38 -16.27
N GLU A 213 -12.76 17.28 -16.87
CA GLU A 213 -12.96 18.74 -16.79
C GLU A 213 -14.28 19.16 -17.46
#